data_AF-C3RUI8-F1
#
_entry.id   AF-C3RUI8-F1
#
_cell.length_a   1.000
_cell.length_b   1.000
_cell.length_c   1.000
_cell.angle_alpha   90.00
_cell.angle_beta   90.00
_cell.angle_gamma   90.00
#
_symmetry.space_group_name_H-M   'P 1'
#
loop_
_entity.id
_entity.type
_entity.pdbx_description
1 polymer ?
#
loop_
_entity_poly.entity_id
_entity_poly.type
_entity_poly.pdbx_seq_one_letter_code
_entity_poly.pdbx_strand_id
1 'polypeptide(L)' 'AQQYLQRKILPKLDKVGVHVLEYSKLTAAQKEKADKYFKDVIYPVLTPLALDTGHPFPHISNLSLNLAIVIRDKKGNEK' A
#
# COMPACT_ATOMS: atom_id res chain seq x y z
N ALA A 1 -19.77 -0.40 4.26
CA ALA A 1 -18.73 -0.30 5.30
C ALA A 1 -17.81 0.92 5.13
N GLN A 2 -17.15 1.10 3.98
CA GLN A 2 -16.13 2.13 3.77
C GLN A 2 -16.62 3.58 3.97
N GLN A 3 -17.82 3.92 3.49
CA GLN A 3 -18.43 5.23 3.77
C GLN A 3 -18.65 5.50 5.25
N TYR A 4 -19.00 4.47 6.04
CA TYR A 4 -19.23 4.62 7.48
C TYR A 4 -17.90 4.86 8.21
N LEU A 5 -16.85 4.12 7.85
CA LEU A 5 -15.49 4.36 8.33
C LEU A 5 -15.09 5.83 8.09
N GLN A 6 -15.20 6.30 6.85
CA GLN A 6 -14.77 7.64 6.47
C GLN A 6 -15.64 8.76 7.09
N ARG A 7 -16.96 8.59 7.14
CA ARG A 7 -17.89 9.66 7.55
C ARG A 7 -18.23 9.66 9.03
N LYS A 8 -18.04 8.54 9.74
CA LYS A 8 -18.46 8.39 11.14
C LYS A 8 -17.32 8.01 12.06
N ILE A 9 -16.46 7.08 11.68
CA ILE A 9 -15.41 6.57 12.57
C ILE A 9 -14.17 7.49 12.57
N LEU A 10 -13.58 7.76 11.40
CA LEU A 10 -12.39 8.60 11.31
C LEU A 10 -12.58 9.99 11.96
N PRO A 11 -13.70 10.71 11.76
CA PRO A 11 -13.90 12.01 12.41
C PRO A 11 -14.08 11.91 13.93
N LYS A 12 -14.59 10.78 14.44
CA LYS A 12 -14.72 10.57 15.89
C LYS A 12 -13.36 10.28 16.54
N LEU A 13 -12.50 9.52 15.86
CA LEU A 13 -11.13 9.27 16.29
C LEU A 13 -10.32 10.57 16.32
N ASP A 14 -10.46 11.39 15.28
CA ASP A 14 -9.76 12.67 15.17
C ASP A 14 -10.09 13.61 16.34
N LYS A 15 -11.36 13.68 16.74
CA LYS A 15 -11.82 14.48 17.90
C LYS A 15 -11.23 14.08 19.24
N VAL A 16 -10.79 12.83 19.39
CA VAL A 16 -10.15 12.32 20.62
C VAL A 16 -8.63 12.26 20.48
N GLY A 17 -8.05 12.87 19.44
CA GLY A 17 -6.61 12.95 19.21
C GLY A 17 -6.00 11.70 18.55
N VAL A 18 -6.81 10.83 17.97
CA VAL A 18 -6.35 9.63 17.25
C VAL A 18 -6.48 9.87 15.74
N HIS A 19 -5.34 10.00 15.08
CA HIS A 19 -5.27 10.38 13.66
C HIS A 19 -4.83 9.20 12.79
N VAL A 20 -5.65 8.83 11.80
CA VAL A 20 -5.26 7.91 10.72
C VAL A 20 -4.80 8.74 9.54
N LEU A 21 -3.50 8.82 9.34
CA LEU A 21 -2.88 9.70 8.35
C LEU A 21 -2.43 8.93 7.11
N GLU A 22 -2.52 9.61 5.97
CA GLU A 22 -1.82 9.19 4.76
C GLU A 22 -0.32 9.47 4.91
N TYR A 23 0.52 8.65 4.26
CA TYR A 23 1.97 8.79 4.31
C TYR A 23 2.45 10.20 3.93
N SER A 24 1.78 10.84 2.97
CA SER A 24 2.05 12.22 2.53
C SER A 24 1.97 13.25 3.66
N LYS A 25 1.09 13.02 4.65
CA LYS A 25 0.79 13.93 5.78
C LYS A 25 1.69 13.72 6.99
N LEU A 26 2.58 12.72 6.96
CA LEU A 26 3.52 12.45 8.04
C LEU A 26 4.61 13.53 8.10
N THR A 27 5.09 13.83 9.32
CA THR A 27 6.29 14.65 9.52
C THR A 27 7.54 13.92 9.02
N ALA A 28 8.64 14.64 8.83
CA ALA A 28 9.90 14.04 8.38
C ALA A 28 10.37 12.86 9.26
N ALA A 29 10.34 13.04 10.59
CA ALA A 29 10.71 11.98 11.53
C ALA A 29 9.75 10.78 11.49
N GLN A 30 8.45 11.01 11.28
CA GLN A 30 7.47 9.94 11.13
C GLN A 30 7.67 9.16 9.82
N LYS A 31 8.00 9.86 8.72
CA LYS A 31 8.34 9.24 7.44
C LYS A 31 9.56 8.34 7.57
N GLU A 32 10.63 8.84 8.21
CA GLU A 32 11.84 8.04 8.44
C GLU A 32 11.53 6.75 9.21
N LYS A 33 10.69 6.83 10.25
CA LYS A 33 10.26 5.66 11.00
C LYS A 33 9.43 4.68 10.16
N ALA A 34 8.50 5.20 9.36
CA ALA A 34 7.68 4.39 8.45
C ALA A 34 8.53 3.71 7.37
N ASP A 35 9.51 4.43 6.79
CA ASP A 35 10.43 3.92 5.78
C ASP A 35 11.33 2.83 6.33
N LYS A 36 11.83 3.02 7.57
CA LYS A 36 12.60 2.00 8.26
C LYS A 36 11.77 0.74 8.47
N TYR A 37 10.54 0.88 8.97
CA TYR A 37 9.64 -0.26 9.13
C TYR A 37 9.34 -0.96 7.80
N PHE A 38 9.12 -0.19 6.72
CA PHE A 38 8.93 -0.76 5.39
C PHE A 38 10.15 -1.58 4.96
N LYS A 39 11.36 -1.02 5.07
CA LYS A 39 12.60 -1.70 4.66
C LYS A 39 12.91 -2.94 5.49
N ASP A 40 12.74 -2.85 6.81
CA ASP A 40 13.18 -3.88 7.74
C ASP A 40 12.14 -5.02 7.89
N VAL A 41 10.85 -4.71 7.71
CA VAL A 41 9.76 -5.66 8.02
C VAL A 41 8.91 -6.00 6.80
N ILE A 42 8.48 -5.00 6.02
CA ILE A 42 7.52 -5.23 4.92
C ILE A 42 8.25 -5.74 3.66
N TYR A 43 9.32 -5.07 3.25
CA TYR A 43 10.04 -5.35 2.02
C TYR A 43 10.57 -6.79 1.92
N PRO A 44 11.17 -7.39 2.97
CA PRO A 44 11.70 -8.75 2.88
C PRO A 44 10.64 -9.83 2.66
N VAL A 45 9.38 -9.55 2.98
CA VAL A 45 8.26 -10.49 2.80
C VAL A 45 7.43 -10.22 1.54
N LEU A 46 7.69 -9.12 0.82
CA LEU A 46 7.04 -8.84 -0.46
C LEU A 46 7.62 -9.78 -1.53
N THR A 47 6.78 -10.64 -2.09
CA THR A 47 7.15 -11.50 -3.23
C THR A 47 6.58 -10.89 -4.51
N PRO A 48 7.38 -10.20 -5.33
CA PRO A 48 6.91 -9.69 -6.61
C PRO A 48 6.61 -10.86 -7.56
N LEU A 49 5.43 -10.87 -8.15
CA LEU A 49 5.02 -11.83 -9.16
C LEU A 49 4.99 -11.13 -10.52
N ALA A 50 5.89 -11.51 -11.42
CA ALA A 50 5.88 -11.01 -12.79
C ALA A 50 4.73 -11.69 -13.56
N LEU A 51 3.98 -10.89 -14.32
CA LEU A 51 2.91 -11.37 -15.18
C LEU A 51 3.36 -11.18 -16.63
N ASP A 52 3.56 -12.28 -17.36
CA ASP A 52 3.88 -12.26 -18.78
C ASP A 52 2.96 -13.22 -19.56
N THR A 53 2.90 -13.06 -20.88
CA THR A 53 2.03 -13.85 -21.76
C THR A 53 2.51 -15.29 -21.98
N GLY A 54 3.75 -15.61 -21.58
CA GLY A 54 4.38 -16.91 -21.75
C GLY A 54 4.13 -17.89 -20.59
N HIS A 55 3.59 -17.41 -19.47
CA HIS A 55 3.33 -18.22 -18.28
C HIS A 55 1.86 -18.10 -17.82
N PRO A 56 1.27 -19.17 -17.26
CA PRO A 56 -0.07 -19.11 -16.70
C PRO A 56 -0.15 -18.12 -15.53
N PHE A 57 -1.31 -17.48 -15.37
CA PHE A 57 -1.54 -16.53 -14.29
C PHE A 57 -1.32 -17.19 -12.92
N PRO A 58 -0.59 -16.55 -11.99
CA PRO A 58 -0.27 -17.14 -10.69
C PRO A 58 -1.52 -17.30 -9.84
N HIS A 59 -1.52 -18.33 -8.99
CA HIS A 59 -2.59 -18.52 -8.02
C HIS A 59 -2.52 -17.45 -6.93
N ILE A 60 -3.59 -16.67 -6.76
CA ILE A 60 -3.72 -15.64 -5.73
C ILE A 60 -4.68 -16.14 -4.64
N SER A 61 -4.23 -16.14 -3.39
CA SER A 61 -5.07 -16.53 -2.26
C SER A 61 -6.33 -15.68 -2.14
N ASN A 62 -7.45 -16.29 -1.79
CA ASN A 62 -8.67 -15.54 -1.50
C ASN A 62 -8.48 -14.66 -0.25
N LEU A 63 -9.21 -13.54 -0.19
CA LEU A 63 -9.17 -12.57 0.92
C LEU A 63 -7.79 -11.96 1.21
N SER A 64 -6.79 -12.15 0.34
CA SER A 64 -5.51 -11.45 0.45
C SER A 64 -5.58 -10.09 -0.23
N LEU A 65 -4.80 -9.14 0.29
CA LEU A 65 -4.58 -7.85 -0.35
C LEU A 65 -3.40 -7.99 -1.32
N ASN A 66 -3.63 -7.69 -2.59
CA ASN A 66 -2.62 -7.77 -3.64
C ASN A 66 -2.50 -6.41 -4.32
N LEU A 67 -1.29 -6.06 -4.76
CA LEU A 67 -1.01 -4.83 -5.49
C LEU A 67 -0.68 -5.19 -6.94
N ALA A 68 -1.53 -4.76 -7.88
CA ALA A 68 -1.21 -4.80 -9.30
C ALA A 68 -0.41 -3.55 -9.66
N ILE A 69 0.82 -3.73 -10.15
CA ILE A 69 1.75 -2.65 -10.45
C ILE A 69 2.07 -2.71 -11.94
N VAL A 70 1.89 -1.58 -12.64
CA VAL A 70 2.31 -1.42 -14.03
C VAL A 70 3.60 -0.61 -14.04
N ILE A 71 4.63 -1.11 -14.71
CA ILE A 71 5.91 -0.42 -14.83
C ILE A 71 5.96 0.26 -16.19
N ARG A 72 6.30 1.55 -16.23
CA ARG A 72 6.52 2.26 -17.48
C ARG A 72 7.99 2.52 -17.70
N ASP A 73 8.46 2.27 -18.93
CA ASP A 73 9.80 2.68 -19.32
C ASP A 73 9.89 4.22 -19.51
N LYS A 74 11.11 4.74 -19.69
CA LYS A 74 11.33 6.18 -19.91
C LYS A 74 10.67 6.74 -21.18
N LYS A 75 10.22 5.87 -22.09
CA LYS A 75 9.53 6.21 -23.34
C LYS A 75 8.01 6.11 -23.20
N GLY A 76 7.50 5.73 -22.02
CA GLY A 76 6.08 5.59 -21.72
C GLY A 76 5.47 4.25 -22.11
N ASN A 77 6.27 3.27 -22.55
CA ASN A 77 5.75 1.94 -22.85
C ASN A 77 5.47 1.18 -21.55
N GLU A 78 4.30 0.57 -21.47
CA GLU A 78 3.89 -0.27 -20.35
C GLU A 78 4.55 -1.64 -20.47
N LYS A 79 5.15 -2.11 -19.37
CA LYS A 79 5.71 -3.44 -19.19
C LYS A 79 5.09 -4.12 -17.98
#